data_AF-A0A959ZMX1-F1
#
_entry.id   AF-A0A959ZMX1-F1
#
_cell.length_a   1.000
_cell.length_b   1.000
_cell.length_c   1.000
_cell.angle_alpha   90.00
_cell.angle_beta   90.00
_cell.angle_gamma   90.00
#
_symmetry.space_group_name_H-M   'P 1'
#
loop_
_entity.id
_entity.type
_entity.pdbx_description
1 polymer ?
#
loop_
_entity_poly.entity_id
_entity_poly.type
_entity_poly.pdbx_seq_one_letter_code
_entity_poly.pdbx_strand_id
1 'polypeptide(L)' 'MAEKGQGKRERSLYEIATSFFAGCVIVFALAGMVAAATGDEGFGSAGFVICALFFLLGCGRLYLGLVRGDEGSGN' A
#
# COMPACT_ATOMS: atom_id res chain seq x y z
N MET A 1 -15.17 23.84 26.87
CA MET A 1 -13.78 23.83 26.40
C MET A 1 -13.68 22.74 25.34
N ALA A 2 -13.32 23.11 24.10
CA ALA A 2 -13.58 22.30 22.91
C ALA A 2 -12.47 21.27 22.63
N GLU A 3 -12.82 19.99 22.77
CA GLU A 3 -12.00 18.79 22.45
C GLU A 3 -11.96 18.48 20.94
N LYS A 4 -11.87 19.48 20.05
CA LYS A 4 -11.95 19.26 18.58
C LYS A 4 -10.62 19.02 17.87
N GLY A 5 -9.48 19.05 18.57
CA GLY A 5 -8.15 19.04 17.95
C GLY A 5 -7.46 17.68 17.80
N GLN A 6 -7.82 16.66 18.60
CA GLN A 6 -7.02 15.42 18.69
C GLN A 6 -7.37 14.40 17.59
N GLY A 7 -8.66 14.17 17.31
CA GLY A 7 -9.08 13.16 16.33
C GLY A 7 -8.66 13.42 14.87
N LYS A 8 -8.40 14.68 14.50
CA LYS A 8 -7.92 15.03 13.14
C LYS A 8 -6.43 14.70 12.96
N ARG A 9 -5.64 14.75 14.05
CA ARG A 9 -4.19 14.50 14.02
C ARG A 9 -3.86 13.00 14.04
N GLU A 10 -4.60 12.21 14.81
CA GLU A 10 -4.45 10.76 14.85
C GLU A 10 -4.85 10.10 13.52
N ARG A 11 -5.89 10.62 12.87
CA ARG A 11 -6.33 10.15 11.54
C ARG A 11 -5.25 10.36 10.46
N SER A 12 -4.55 11.49 10.50
CA SER A 12 -3.42 11.80 9.61
C SER A 12 -2.22 10.86 9.84
N LEU A 13 -1.86 10.57 11.10
CA LEU A 13 -0.78 9.64 11.40
C LEU A 13 -1.09 8.22 10.93
N TYR A 14 -2.33 7.77 11.08
CA TYR A 14 -2.78 6.45 10.61
C TYR A 14 -2.77 6.35 9.07
N GLU A 15 -3.17 7.40 8.37
CA GLU A 15 -3.09 7.47 6.90
C GLU A 15 -1.64 7.43 6.40
N ILE A 16 -0.75 8.19 7.03
CA ILE A 16 0.68 8.20 6.69
C ILE A 16 1.30 6.83 6.96
N ALA A 17 1.04 6.23 8.13
CA ALA A 17 1.54 4.91 8.48
C ALA A 17 1.00 3.81 7.55
N THR A 18 -0.28 3.87 7.18
CA THR A 18 -0.90 2.97 6.21
C THR A 18 -0.28 3.10 4.82
N SER A 19 0.00 4.33 4.39
CA SER A 19 0.60 4.59 3.07
C SER A 19 2.05 4.11 3.01
N PHE A 20 2.81 4.33 4.09
CA PHE A 20 4.17 3.82 4.23
C PHE A 20 4.21 2.29 4.23
N PHE A 21 3.32 1.65 5.01
CA PHE A 21 3.18 0.20 5.04
C PHE A 21 2.83 -0.37 3.67
N ALA A 22 1.88 0.24 2.96
CA ALA A 22 1.53 -0.15 1.59
C ALA A 22 2.74 -0.04 0.64
N GLY A 23 3.53 1.03 0.76
CA GLY A 23 4.79 1.19 0.02
C GLY A 23 5.79 0.06 0.29
N CYS A 24 6.01 -0.30 1.56
CA CYS A 24 6.87 -1.42 1.92
C CYS A 24 6.38 -2.74 1.31
N VAL A 25 5.08 -3.03 1.42
CA VAL A 25 4.47 -4.25 0.85
C VAL A 25 4.68 -4.32 -0.66
N ILE A 26 4.51 -3.20 -1.37
CA ILE A 26 4.74 -3.11 -2.82
C ILE A 26 6.20 -3.42 -3.17
N VAL A 27 7.16 -2.87 -2.43
CA VAL A 27 8.60 -3.11 -2.67
C VAL A 27 8.96 -4.58 -2.42
N PHE A 28 8.49 -5.17 -1.32
CA PHE A 28 8.71 -6.58 -1.02
C PHE A 28 8.06 -7.50 -2.06
N ALA A 29 6.85 -7.18 -2.51
CA ALA A 29 6.16 -7.93 -3.54
C ALA A 29 6.85 -7.84 -4.90
N LEU A 30 7.37 -6.66 -5.29
CA LEU A 30 8.19 -6.50 -6.49
C LEU A 30 9.48 -7.32 -6.40
N ALA A 31 10.19 -7.24 -5.28
CA ALA A 31 11.40 -8.03 -5.06
C ALA A 31 11.12 -9.54 -5.13
N GLY A 32 10.01 -10.00 -4.54
CA GLY A 32 9.56 -11.39 -4.61
C GLY A 32 9.18 -11.82 -6.03
N MET A 33 8.49 -10.97 -6.81
CA MET A 33 8.19 -11.25 -8.21
C MET A 33 9.45 -11.34 -9.07
N VAL A 34 10.41 -10.44 -8.87
CA VAL A 34 11.71 -10.49 -9.58
C VAL A 34 12.45 -11.77 -9.21
N ALA A 35 12.58 -12.09 -7.92
CA ALA A 35 13.26 -13.30 -7.46
C ALA A 35 12.61 -14.58 -8.01
N ALA A 36 11.27 -14.66 -7.99
CA ALA A 36 10.53 -15.80 -8.55
C ALA A 36 10.64 -15.90 -10.08
N ALA A 37 10.69 -14.76 -10.79
CA ALA A 37 10.84 -14.72 -12.23
C ALA A 37 12.27 -15.05 -12.70
N THR A 38 13.29 -14.71 -11.90
CA THR A 38 14.70 -15.00 -12.21
C THR A 38 15.17 -16.35 -11.66
N GLY A 39 14.41 -16.96 -10.76
CA GLY A 39 14.70 -18.26 -10.15
C GLY A 39 14.09 -19.45 -10.91
N ASP A 40 14.33 -20.65 -10.42
CA ASP A 40 13.88 -21.91 -11.04
C ASP A 40 12.35 -22.13 -10.99
N GLU A 41 11.61 -21.32 -10.21
CA GLU A 41 10.17 -21.52 -10.02
C GLU A 41 9.30 -20.93 -11.14
N GLY A 42 9.81 -19.95 -11.89
CA GLY A 42 9.15 -19.33 -13.04
C GLY A 42 7.89 -18.49 -12.74
N PHE A 43 7.35 -17.84 -13.77
CA PHE A 43 6.16 -16.95 -13.68
C PHE A 43 4.87 -17.65 -13.21
N GLY A 44 4.82 -18.98 -13.26
CA GLY A 44 3.69 -19.79 -12.80
C GLY A 44 3.77 -20.22 -11.34
N SER A 45 4.83 -19.85 -10.60
CA SER A 45 5.01 -20.23 -9.20
C SER A 45 3.91 -19.66 -8.32
N ALA A 46 3.48 -20.45 -7.32
CA ALA A 46 2.59 -19.97 -6.26
C ALA A 46 3.17 -18.74 -5.55
N GLY A 47 4.50 -18.65 -5.41
CA GLY A 47 5.18 -17.48 -4.85
C GLY A 47 4.98 -16.21 -5.67
N PHE A 48 5.05 -16.32 -7.00
CA PHE A 48 4.81 -15.20 -7.92
C PHE A 48 3.36 -14.70 -7.83
N VAL A 49 2.39 -15.62 -7.84
CA VAL A 49 0.96 -15.29 -7.74
C VAL A 49 0.63 -14.61 -6.41
N ILE A 50 1.17 -15.11 -5.30
CA ILE A 50 0.97 -14.50 -3.98
C ILE A 50 1.59 -13.10 -3.95
N CYS A 51 2.82 -12.92 -4.44
CA CYS A 51 3.44 -11.60 -4.54
C CYS A 51 2.62 -10.64 -5.41
N ALA A 52 2.10 -11.11 -6.55
CA ALA A 52 1.25 -10.30 -7.43
C ALA A 52 -0.05 -9.86 -6.74
N LEU A 53 -0.68 -10.72 -5.92
CA LEU A 53 -1.87 -10.36 -5.13
C LEU A 53 -1.56 -9.32 -4.06
N PHE A 54 -0.45 -9.46 -3.34
CA PHE A 54 0.00 -8.47 -2.35
C PHE A 54 0.36 -7.13 -3.01
N PHE A 55 1.00 -7.17 -4.17
CA PHE A 55 1.28 -5.98 -4.97
C PHE A 55 -0.01 -5.27 -5.38
N LEU A 56 -0.98 -6.01 -5.93
CA LEU A 56 -2.30 -5.48 -6.29
C LEU A 56 -3.05 -4.88 -5.11
N LEU A 57 -3.04 -5.54 -3.94
CA LEU A 57 -3.63 -5.02 -2.71
C LEU A 57 -2.94 -3.75 -2.23
N GLY A 58 -1.61 -3.70 -2.26
CA GLY A 58 -0.82 -2.51 -1.93
C GLY A 58 -1.12 -1.34 -2.86
N CYS A 59 -1.11 -1.58 -4.18
CA CYS A 59 -1.48 -0.59 -5.19
C CYS A 59 -2.93 -0.12 -5.02
N GLY A 60 -3.88 -1.01 -4.74
CA GLY A 60 -5.27 -0.67 -4.49
C GLY A 60 -5.44 0.24 -3.26
N ARG A 61 -4.66 0.01 -2.19
CA ARG A 61 -4.66 0.87 -1.00
C ARG A 61 -4.07 2.25 -1.27
N LEU A 62 -2.97 2.34 -2.04
CA LEU A 62 -2.40 3.62 -2.47
C LEU A 62 -3.35 4.36 -3.42
N TYR A 63 -3.99 3.66 -4.35
CA TYR A 63 -4.95 4.25 -5.28
C TYR A 63 -6.18 4.79 -4.56
N LEU A 64 -6.76 4.05 -3.61
CA LEU A 64 -7.84 4.56 -2.77
C LEU A 64 -7.40 5.74 -1.89
N GLY A 65 -6.15 5.77 -1.45
CA GLY A 65 -5.56 6.91 -0.73
C GLY A 65 -5.39 8.14 -1.61
N LEU A 66 -4.94 7.98 -2.86
CA LEU A 66 -4.81 9.05 -3.85
C LEU A 66 -6.18 9.59 -4.28
N VAL A 67 -7.14 8.72 -4.58
CA VAL A 67 -8.50 9.11 -5.00
C VAL A 67 -9.26 9.80 -3.86
N ARG A 68 -9.14 9.32 -2.61
CA ARG A 68 -9.72 10.01 -1.44
C ARG A 68 -8.96 11.28 -1.03
N GLY A 69 -7.68 11.37 -1.37
CA GLY A 69 -6.86 12.56 -1.14
C GLY A 69 -7.30 13.75 -2.01
N ASP A 70 -7.76 13.48 -3.24
CA ASP A 70 -8.29 14.51 -4.15
C ASP A 70 -9.57 15.16 -3.60
N GLU A 71 -10.44 14.37 -2.94
CA GLU A 71 -11.64 14.88 -2.23
C GLU A 71 -11.32 15.75 -0.99
N GLY A 72 -10.08 15.73 -0.50
CA GLY A 72 -9.60 16.55 0.62
C GLY A 72 -8.75 17.76 0.20
N SER A 73 -8.34 17.84 -1.08
CA SER A 73 -7.51 18.91 -1.65
C SER A 73 -8.35 19.95 -2.42
N GLY A 74 -9.58 20.17 -1.96
CA GLY A 74 -10.47 21.22 -2.43
C GLY A 74 -10.85 22.16 -1.29
N ASN A 75 -9.87 22.74 -0.57
CA ASN A 75 -10.07 23.96 0.21
C ASN A 75 -8.75 24.66 0.59
#